data_AF-A0A935MPC3-F1
#
_entry.id   AF-A0A935MPC3-F1
#
_cell.length_a   1.000
_cell.length_b   1.000
_cell.length_c   1.000
_cell.angle_alpha   90.00
_cell.angle_beta   90.00
_cell.angle_gamma   90.00
#
_symmetry.space_group_name_H-M   'P 1'
#
loop_
_entity.id
_entity.type
_entity.pdbx_description
1 polymer ?
#
loop_
_entity_poly.entity_id
_entity_poly.type
_entity_poly.pdbx_seq_one_letter_code
_entity_poly.pdbx_strand_id
1 'polypeptide(L)'
;MRAVRFFFSRWQNWIGLLIVLTFTVVAISAPLLSPPDKDTQGSFKKVGRSTDRTPHPPDEISILGTVPGQIDVYHTLIWGAREALQFGLLVAIGAFVFGTLFGAIAGYFGGFINSLMMRIADAFLTFPVLAGVVFLQQLVAITIESMGGIYWFNLYYFGPVVDFQFTPPPFAVFLMKVDPILISLIIFSWMPIARIVNTMVITLKNADFIQAARALGGSPARIILRHLIPNAVGPAIVLAARDVGSSVIMQATITFIGLGGASAWGILLSIGRNWVIGPGGGLLRYWWVFLPVTIAIILFGVGWNLLGDGLLEVLDPAANAYGGKSLFRQKQKKGKNDAQPAKIPDPIRHSPNPDLALKTRGTLLTPMSNSAEKHPVLQTARDALAKKDFEHAVHAYSHLIKHRRNLNEIRQDMIDYARQFPNQPIIWNLLGDVLIQEGKHEYAEKAYEHARSLTS
;
A
#
# COMPACT_ATOMS: atom_id res chain seq x y z
N MET A 1 -3.95 -21.32 -15.97
CA MET A 1 -2.93 -21.03 -17.01
C MET A 1 -2.88 -19.57 -17.47
N ARG A 2 -4.01 -18.86 -17.72
CA ARG A 2 -3.97 -17.44 -18.13
C ARG A 2 -3.40 -16.50 -17.08
N ALA A 3 -3.81 -16.65 -15.82
CA ALA A 3 -3.34 -15.81 -14.71
C ALA A 3 -1.82 -15.96 -14.47
N VAL A 4 -1.29 -17.18 -14.58
CA VAL A 4 0.15 -17.48 -14.49
C VAL A 4 0.92 -16.82 -15.65
N ARG A 5 0.42 -16.91 -16.89
CA ARG A 5 1.04 -16.23 -18.03
C ARG A 5 1.03 -14.71 -17.90
N PHE A 6 0.00 -14.14 -17.26
CA PHE A 6 -0.10 -12.71 -17.01
C PHE A 6 0.89 -12.25 -15.93
N PHE A 7 1.01 -13.00 -14.83
CA PHE A 7 2.01 -12.74 -13.79
C PHE A 7 3.42 -12.62 -14.39
N PHE A 8 3.81 -13.57 -15.24
CA PHE A 8 5.13 -13.58 -15.88
C PHE A 8 5.28 -12.64 -17.08
N SER A 9 4.26 -11.84 -17.42
CA SER A 9 4.32 -10.87 -18.52
C SER A 9 5.05 -9.57 -18.14
N ARG A 10 5.18 -9.29 -16.84
CA ARG A 10 5.83 -8.09 -16.31
C ARG A 10 7.18 -8.44 -15.69
N TRP A 11 8.20 -7.64 -16.02
CA TRP A 11 9.55 -7.84 -15.50
C TRP A 11 9.65 -7.61 -13.99
N GLN A 12 8.81 -6.72 -13.43
CA GLN A 12 8.76 -6.48 -11.98
C GLN A 12 8.42 -7.75 -11.19
N ASN A 13 7.47 -8.54 -11.68
CA ASN A 13 7.02 -9.78 -11.03
C ASN A 13 8.14 -10.83 -11.02
N TRP A 14 8.94 -10.90 -12.09
CA TRP A 14 10.11 -11.76 -12.15
C TRP A 14 11.17 -11.37 -11.12
N ILE A 15 11.45 -10.07 -10.99
CA ILE A 15 12.43 -9.58 -10.01
C ILE A 15 11.96 -9.85 -8.59
N GLY A 16 10.71 -9.52 -8.26
CA GLY A 16 10.14 -9.81 -6.95
C GLY A 16 10.25 -11.29 -6.59
N LEU A 17 9.84 -12.16 -7.53
CA LEU A 17 9.92 -13.62 -7.35
C LEU A 17 11.37 -14.09 -7.17
N LEU A 18 12.30 -13.61 -7.99
CA LEU A 18 13.72 -13.98 -7.92
C LEU A 18 14.32 -13.60 -6.56
N ILE A 19 14.04 -12.38 -6.08
CA ILE A 19 14.55 -11.89 -4.80
C ILE A 19 14.00 -12.74 -3.65
N VAL A 20 12.68 -12.92 -3.58
CA VAL A 20 12.04 -13.71 -2.51
C VAL A 20 12.52 -15.17 -2.55
N LEU A 21 12.66 -15.76 -3.75
CA LEU A 21 13.17 -17.12 -3.89
C LEU A 21 14.63 -17.21 -3.42
N THR A 22 15.46 -16.22 -3.74
CA THR A 22 16.86 -16.16 -3.30
C THR A 22 16.94 -16.15 -1.78
N PHE A 23 16.22 -15.24 -1.11
CA PHE A 23 16.18 -15.21 0.36
C PHE A 23 15.61 -16.50 0.97
N THR A 24 14.61 -17.09 0.33
CA THR A 24 14.02 -18.36 0.76
C THR A 24 15.03 -19.51 0.68
N VAL A 25 15.77 -19.61 -0.43
CA VAL A 25 16.82 -20.61 -0.61
C VAL A 25 17.96 -20.40 0.39
N VAL A 26 18.39 -19.15 0.61
CA VAL A 26 19.38 -18.80 1.64
C VAL A 26 18.90 -19.19 3.04
N ALA A 27 17.66 -18.85 3.40
CA ALA A 27 17.07 -19.17 4.69
C ALA A 27 16.98 -20.68 4.95
N ILE A 28 16.52 -21.47 3.96
CA ILE A 28 16.45 -22.93 4.07
C ILE A 28 17.86 -23.52 4.16
N SER A 29 18.77 -23.04 3.33
CA SER A 29 20.15 -23.54 3.23
C SER A 29 21.09 -22.96 4.30
N ALA A 30 20.61 -22.15 5.25
CA ALA A 30 21.46 -21.48 6.23
C ALA A 30 22.41 -22.44 7.02
N PRO A 31 21.99 -23.62 7.50
CA PRO A 31 22.86 -24.57 8.18
C PRO A 31 23.95 -25.17 7.28
N LEU A 32 23.70 -25.18 5.96
CA LEU A 32 24.67 -25.65 4.97
C LEU A 32 25.62 -24.52 4.56
N LEU A 33 25.09 -23.31 4.33
CA LEU A 33 25.85 -22.14 3.88
C LEU A 33 26.72 -21.53 4.99
N SER A 34 26.28 -21.62 6.24
CA SER A 34 27.03 -21.18 7.41
C SER A 34 26.69 -22.06 8.61
N PRO A 35 27.44 -23.17 8.82
CA PRO A 35 27.17 -24.11 9.89
C PRO A 35 27.08 -23.43 11.27
N PRO A 36 26.19 -23.90 12.17
CA PRO A 36 26.08 -23.37 13.52
C PRO A 36 27.43 -23.47 14.24
N ASP A 37 27.76 -22.43 14.97
CA ASP A 37 28.94 -22.42 15.83
C ASP A 37 28.66 -23.20 17.13
N LYS A 38 29.69 -23.86 17.68
CA LYS A 38 29.55 -24.64 18.92
C LYS A 38 29.47 -23.74 20.14
N ASP A 39 30.16 -22.60 20.09
CA ASP A 39 30.33 -21.68 21.20
C ASP A 39 29.28 -20.57 21.19
N THR A 40 28.69 -20.30 20.02
CA THR A 40 27.69 -19.25 19.82
C THR A 40 26.42 -19.86 19.22
N GLN A 41 25.34 -19.95 20.01
CA GLN A 41 24.05 -20.42 19.51
C GLN A 41 23.28 -19.28 18.85
N GLY A 42 22.56 -19.57 17.76
CA GLY A 42 21.66 -18.64 17.08
C GLY A 42 22.28 -17.99 15.84
N SER A 43 21.90 -16.74 15.57
CA SER A 43 22.25 -16.01 14.34
C SER A 43 23.58 -15.26 14.41
N PHE A 44 24.37 -15.46 15.45
CA PHE A 44 25.65 -14.79 15.64
C PHE A 44 26.75 -15.81 15.75
N LYS A 45 27.85 -15.57 15.03
CA LYS A 45 29.08 -16.35 15.13
C LYS A 45 30.22 -15.41 15.48
N LYS A 46 31.02 -15.81 16.46
CA LYS A 46 32.21 -15.05 16.89
C LYS A 46 33.45 -15.70 16.30
N VAL A 47 34.26 -14.90 15.62
CA VAL A 47 35.48 -15.36 14.93
C VAL A 47 36.77 -14.86 15.59
N GLY A 48 36.65 -14.06 16.66
CA GLY A 48 37.78 -13.49 17.37
C GLY A 48 37.46 -13.14 18.83
N ARG A 49 38.32 -12.32 19.43
CA ARG A 49 38.16 -11.91 20.83
C ARG A 49 36.97 -10.96 20.98
N SER A 50 36.04 -11.31 21.86
CA SER A 50 34.84 -10.50 22.16
C SER A 50 35.14 -9.10 22.72
N THR A 51 36.34 -8.91 23.29
CA THR A 51 36.82 -7.61 23.79
C THR A 51 37.31 -6.69 22.67
N ASP A 52 37.59 -7.23 21.48
CA ASP A 52 38.00 -6.44 20.34
C ASP A 52 36.78 -5.73 19.73
N ARG A 53 36.79 -4.40 19.84
CA ARG A 53 35.72 -3.52 19.37
C ARG A 53 36.00 -2.96 17.98
N THR A 54 37.10 -3.34 17.36
CA THR A 54 37.52 -2.87 16.05
C THR A 54 36.95 -3.80 14.97
N PRO A 55 36.10 -3.31 14.05
CA PRO A 55 35.63 -4.10 12.92
C PRO A 55 36.81 -4.49 12.02
N HIS A 56 36.87 -5.74 11.58
CA HIS A 56 37.89 -6.20 10.65
C HIS A 56 37.33 -6.32 9.23
N PRO A 57 38.09 -5.95 8.20
CA PRO A 57 37.67 -6.09 6.81
C PRO A 57 37.49 -7.56 6.43
N PRO A 58 36.85 -7.84 5.28
CA PRO A 58 36.75 -9.18 4.71
C PRO A 58 38.09 -9.93 4.67
N ASP A 59 38.10 -11.16 5.16
CA ASP A 59 39.22 -12.09 5.13
C ASP A 59 38.75 -13.53 4.81
N GLU A 60 39.67 -14.50 4.80
CA GLU A 60 39.36 -15.90 4.43
C GLU A 60 38.40 -16.58 5.44
N ILE A 61 38.39 -16.12 6.68
CA ILE A 61 37.55 -16.68 7.76
C ILE A 61 36.19 -15.97 7.80
N SER A 62 36.21 -14.65 7.64
CA SER A 62 35.08 -13.72 7.74
C SER A 62 34.87 -13.07 6.37
N ILE A 63 34.17 -13.80 5.48
CA ILE A 63 34.04 -13.46 4.05
C ILE A 63 33.48 -12.06 3.82
N LEU A 64 32.63 -11.57 4.72
CA LEU A 64 32.05 -10.21 4.67
C LEU A 64 32.58 -9.30 5.79
N GLY A 65 33.69 -9.67 6.42
CA GLY A 65 34.29 -8.96 7.54
C GLY A 65 33.52 -9.14 8.86
N THR A 66 33.95 -8.39 9.87
CA THR A 66 33.38 -8.45 11.21
C THR A 66 32.91 -7.08 11.69
N VAL A 67 31.93 -7.08 12.57
CA VAL A 67 31.51 -5.90 13.35
C VAL A 67 32.11 -5.94 14.77
N PRO A 68 32.02 -4.86 15.56
CA PRO A 68 32.58 -4.83 16.92
C PRO A 68 32.15 -6.03 17.77
N GLY A 69 33.09 -6.60 18.52
CA GLY A 69 32.91 -7.88 19.21
C GLY A 69 33.24 -9.10 18.35
N GLN A 70 33.81 -8.89 17.16
CA GLN A 70 34.22 -9.92 16.20
C GLN A 70 33.07 -10.84 15.78
N ILE A 71 31.89 -10.25 15.57
CA ILE A 71 30.71 -10.93 15.04
C ILE A 71 30.83 -10.97 13.52
N ASP A 72 30.76 -12.17 12.95
CA ASP A 72 30.88 -12.40 11.51
C ASP A 72 29.64 -11.90 10.75
N VAL A 73 29.86 -10.98 9.82
CA VAL A 73 28.77 -10.36 9.04
C VAL A 73 28.09 -11.39 8.14
N TYR A 74 28.84 -12.32 7.55
CA TYR A 74 28.31 -13.31 6.61
C TYR A 74 27.36 -14.29 7.31
N HIS A 75 27.77 -14.87 8.43
CA HIS A 75 26.96 -15.79 9.23
C HIS A 75 25.66 -15.11 9.68
N THR A 76 25.75 -13.88 10.21
CA THR A 76 24.58 -13.13 10.65
C THR A 76 23.67 -12.72 9.50
N LEU A 77 24.20 -12.47 8.30
CA LEU A 77 23.38 -12.21 7.12
C LEU A 77 22.54 -13.44 6.72
N ILE A 78 23.19 -14.61 6.67
CA ILE A 78 22.58 -15.89 6.27
C ILE A 78 21.53 -16.35 7.28
N TRP A 79 21.89 -16.40 8.57
CA TRP A 79 20.96 -16.81 9.63
C TRP A 79 19.88 -15.74 9.88
N GLY A 80 20.23 -14.46 9.76
CA GLY A 80 19.27 -13.37 9.82
C GLY A 80 18.22 -13.44 8.70
N ALA A 81 18.56 -13.95 7.51
CA ALA A 81 17.57 -14.18 6.45
C ALA A 81 16.52 -15.23 6.86
N ARG A 82 16.92 -16.26 7.60
CA ARG A 82 16.00 -17.27 8.15
C ARG A 82 15.10 -16.68 9.21
N GLU A 83 15.65 -15.93 10.17
CA GLU A 83 14.86 -15.26 11.21
C GLU A 83 13.89 -14.25 10.60
N ALA A 84 14.35 -13.42 9.66
CA ALA A 84 13.53 -12.45 8.96
C ALA A 84 12.35 -13.11 8.23
N LEU A 85 12.60 -14.21 7.49
CA LEU A 85 11.54 -14.93 6.79
C LEU A 85 10.50 -15.52 7.76
N GLN A 86 10.96 -16.15 8.85
CA GLN A 86 10.08 -16.71 9.87
C GLN A 86 9.24 -15.61 10.54
N PHE A 87 9.89 -14.53 10.98
CA PHE A 87 9.23 -13.41 11.64
C PHE A 87 8.18 -12.75 10.74
N GLY A 88 8.56 -12.41 9.50
CA GLY A 88 7.67 -11.74 8.57
C GLY A 88 6.46 -12.58 8.19
N LEU A 89 6.65 -13.89 7.98
CA LEU A 89 5.54 -14.82 7.72
C LEU A 89 4.61 -14.95 8.92
N LEU A 90 5.14 -15.06 10.14
CA LEU A 90 4.31 -15.16 11.35
C LEU A 90 3.47 -13.89 11.58
N VAL A 91 4.07 -12.71 11.40
CA VAL A 91 3.34 -11.44 11.50
C VAL A 91 2.25 -11.36 10.43
N ALA A 92 2.58 -11.64 9.17
CA ALA A 92 1.63 -11.59 8.06
C ALA A 92 0.48 -12.58 8.25
N ILE A 93 0.77 -13.83 8.63
CA ILE A 93 -0.26 -14.86 8.87
C ILE A 93 -1.14 -14.47 10.07
N GLY A 94 -0.55 -14.00 11.16
CA GLY A 94 -1.30 -13.57 12.35
C GLY A 94 -2.24 -12.42 12.03
N ALA A 95 -1.72 -11.37 11.38
CA ALA A 95 -2.50 -10.21 10.94
C ALA A 95 -3.57 -10.61 9.92
N PHE A 96 -3.25 -11.51 8.98
CA PHE A 96 -4.19 -11.99 7.97
C PHE A 96 -5.36 -12.77 8.58
N VAL A 97 -5.06 -13.73 9.46
CA VAL A 97 -6.09 -14.56 10.11
C VAL A 97 -7.00 -13.68 10.96
N PHE A 98 -6.43 -12.85 11.84
CA PHE A 98 -7.21 -11.97 12.70
C PHE A 98 -8.01 -10.96 11.89
N GLY A 99 -7.35 -10.25 10.97
CA GLY A 99 -7.97 -9.22 10.14
C GLY A 99 -9.10 -9.78 9.27
N THR A 100 -8.89 -10.94 8.64
CA THR A 100 -9.92 -11.59 7.81
C THR A 100 -11.15 -11.97 8.62
N LEU A 101 -10.97 -12.59 9.79
CA LEU A 101 -12.09 -12.95 10.65
C LEU A 101 -12.83 -11.71 11.14
N PHE A 102 -12.09 -10.71 11.63
CA PHE A 102 -12.65 -9.46 12.14
C PHE A 102 -13.44 -8.71 11.05
N GLY A 103 -12.84 -8.52 9.88
CA GLY A 103 -13.44 -7.84 8.73
C GLY A 103 -14.66 -8.58 8.19
N ALA A 104 -14.60 -9.91 8.11
CA ALA A 104 -15.72 -10.72 7.60
C ALA A 104 -16.92 -10.70 8.55
N ILE A 105 -16.69 -10.78 9.87
CA ILE A 105 -17.75 -10.66 10.87
C ILE A 105 -18.39 -9.27 10.79
N ALA A 106 -17.59 -8.21 10.80
CA ALA A 106 -18.09 -6.84 10.70
C ALA A 106 -18.93 -6.63 9.43
N GLY A 107 -18.43 -7.11 8.28
CA GLY A 107 -19.09 -6.93 6.99
C GLY A 107 -20.39 -7.72 6.87
N TYR A 108 -20.40 -8.95 7.41
CA TYR A 108 -21.57 -9.82 7.38
C TYR A 108 -22.75 -9.21 8.14
N PHE A 109 -22.55 -8.85 9.40
CA PHE A 109 -23.60 -8.31 10.25
C PHE A 109 -24.04 -6.91 9.82
N GLY A 110 -23.14 -6.07 9.31
CA GLY A 110 -23.49 -4.74 8.81
C GLY A 110 -24.01 -3.80 9.92
N GLY A 111 -24.62 -2.69 9.50
CA GLY A 111 -25.31 -1.76 10.40
C GLY A 111 -24.44 -1.26 11.56
N PHE A 112 -25.01 -1.27 12.77
CA PHE A 112 -24.33 -0.83 13.98
C PHE A 112 -23.10 -1.68 14.32
N ILE A 113 -23.19 -3.01 14.17
CA ILE A 113 -22.08 -3.93 14.47
C ILE A 113 -20.86 -3.59 13.61
N ASN A 114 -21.09 -3.39 12.30
CA ASN A 114 -20.02 -2.98 11.39
C ASN A 114 -19.38 -1.66 11.81
N SER A 115 -20.22 -0.66 12.10
CA SER A 115 -19.75 0.67 12.54
C SER A 115 -18.91 0.58 13.81
N LEU A 116 -19.37 -0.16 14.83
CA LEU A 116 -18.66 -0.34 16.09
C LEU A 116 -17.33 -1.08 15.89
N MET A 117 -17.34 -2.20 15.17
CA MET A 117 -16.12 -2.98 14.92
C MET A 117 -15.09 -2.19 14.11
N MET A 118 -15.50 -1.45 13.08
CA MET A 118 -14.59 -0.61 12.31
C MET A 118 -14.08 0.59 13.12
N ARG A 119 -14.88 1.16 14.04
CA ARG A 119 -14.39 2.17 15.00
C ARG A 119 -13.33 1.61 15.94
N ILE A 120 -13.49 0.37 16.40
CA ILE A 120 -12.45 -0.31 17.20
C ILE A 120 -11.18 -0.42 16.35
N ALA A 121 -11.28 -0.89 15.10
CA ALA A 121 -10.12 -0.98 14.21
C ALA A 121 -9.45 0.41 13.98
N ASP A 122 -10.24 1.46 13.79
CA ASP A 122 -9.74 2.83 13.63
C ASP A 122 -9.02 3.33 14.89
N ALA A 123 -9.47 2.95 16.09
CA ALA A 123 -8.81 3.30 17.35
C ALA A 123 -7.41 2.67 17.49
N PHE A 124 -7.16 1.50 16.89
CA PHE A 124 -5.80 0.94 16.87
C PHE A 124 -4.85 1.72 15.96
N LEU A 125 -5.36 2.38 14.91
CA LEU A 125 -4.53 3.19 14.00
C LEU A 125 -4.06 4.50 14.63
N THR A 126 -4.74 5.00 15.67
CA THR A 126 -4.30 6.19 16.41
C THR A 126 -3.17 5.88 17.38
N PHE A 127 -2.92 4.61 17.67
CA PHE A 127 -1.89 4.18 18.60
C PHE A 127 -0.53 4.04 17.91
N PRO A 128 0.54 4.70 18.39
CA PRO A 128 1.87 4.53 17.81
C PRO A 128 2.36 3.09 17.99
N VAL A 129 2.69 2.41 16.89
CA VAL A 129 3.16 1.00 16.91
C VAL A 129 4.36 0.83 17.84
N LEU A 130 5.30 1.78 17.84
CA LEU A 130 6.47 1.78 18.73
C LEU A 130 6.09 1.82 20.21
N ALA A 131 5.09 2.63 20.58
CA ALA A 131 4.60 2.67 21.95
C ALA A 131 4.01 1.31 22.36
N GLY A 132 3.39 0.60 21.41
CA GLY A 132 2.79 -0.70 21.65
C GLY A 132 3.82 -1.79 21.86
N VAL A 133 4.93 -1.71 21.13
CA VAL A 133 6.10 -2.58 21.32
C VAL A 133 6.70 -2.38 22.70
N VAL A 134 6.99 -1.13 23.07
CA VAL A 134 7.56 -0.80 24.38
C VAL A 134 6.61 -1.23 25.51
N PHE A 135 5.31 -0.97 25.35
CA PHE A 135 4.31 -1.37 26.33
C PHE A 135 4.28 -2.88 26.54
N LEU A 136 4.19 -3.69 25.47
CA LEU A 136 4.19 -5.15 25.60
C LEU A 136 5.52 -5.66 26.16
N GLN A 137 6.65 -5.09 25.75
CA GLN A 137 7.95 -5.46 26.30
C GLN A 137 8.01 -5.18 27.82
N GLN A 138 7.54 -4.02 28.25
CA GLN A 138 7.50 -3.66 29.66
C GLN A 138 6.52 -4.54 30.45
N LEU A 139 5.37 -4.88 29.88
CA LEU A 139 4.43 -5.83 30.50
C LEU A 139 5.08 -7.20 30.71
N VAL A 140 5.80 -7.71 29.71
CA VAL A 140 6.55 -8.98 29.85
C VAL A 140 7.61 -8.87 30.94
N ALA A 141 8.38 -7.78 30.97
CA ALA A 141 9.38 -7.53 32.00
C ALA A 141 8.79 -7.52 33.41
N ILE A 142 7.75 -6.70 33.65
CA ILE A 142 7.06 -6.62 34.95
C ILE A 142 6.50 -7.98 35.36
N THR A 143 5.91 -8.71 34.41
CA THR A 143 5.33 -10.03 34.69
C THR A 143 6.41 -11.02 35.12
N ILE A 144 7.55 -11.04 34.42
CA ILE A 144 8.70 -11.88 34.79
C ILE A 144 9.26 -11.50 36.16
N GLU A 145 9.43 -10.20 36.43
CA GLU A 145 9.94 -9.69 37.70
C GLU A 145 9.03 -10.04 38.87
N SER A 146 7.71 -9.91 38.70
CA SER A 146 6.72 -10.31 39.71
C SER A 146 6.74 -11.81 40.02
N MET A 147 7.25 -12.63 39.09
CA MET A 147 7.44 -14.06 39.27
C MET A 147 8.79 -14.40 39.89
N GLY A 148 9.58 -13.42 40.34
CA GLY A 148 10.91 -13.62 40.92
C GLY A 148 12.04 -13.81 39.91
N GLY A 149 11.76 -13.59 38.61
CA GLY A 149 12.79 -13.49 37.58
C GLY A 149 13.46 -12.12 37.61
N ILE A 150 14.64 -12.02 37.01
CA ILE A 150 15.33 -10.75 36.80
C ILE A 150 15.32 -10.51 35.30
N TYR A 151 14.75 -9.37 34.87
CA TYR A 151 14.68 -8.97 33.47
C TYR A 151 15.57 -7.74 33.24
N TRP A 152 16.49 -7.81 32.29
CA TRP A 152 17.30 -6.64 31.93
C TRP A 152 17.68 -6.63 30.46
N PHE A 153 18.06 -5.46 29.96
CA PHE A 153 18.60 -5.32 28.61
C PHE A 153 20.11 -5.54 28.62
N ASN A 154 20.58 -6.52 27.87
CA ASN A 154 21.99 -6.80 27.71
C ASN A 154 22.55 -6.01 26.53
N LEU A 155 23.46 -5.05 26.80
CA LEU A 155 24.10 -4.23 25.76
C LEU A 155 25.07 -5.01 24.87
N TYR A 156 25.52 -6.20 25.29
CA TYR A 156 26.49 -7.01 24.57
C TYR A 156 25.82 -7.94 23.54
N TYR A 157 24.71 -8.59 23.89
CA TYR A 157 23.86 -9.35 22.96
C TYR A 157 22.73 -8.51 22.34
N PHE A 158 22.63 -7.26 22.76
CA PHE A 158 21.66 -6.26 22.30
C PHE A 158 20.21 -6.76 22.35
N GLY A 159 19.80 -7.31 23.49
CA GLY A 159 18.48 -7.89 23.69
C GLY A 159 18.15 -8.17 25.16
N PRO A 160 16.90 -8.57 25.46
CA PRO A 160 16.49 -8.89 26.82
C PRO A 160 17.12 -10.19 27.30
N VAL A 161 17.63 -10.18 28.53
CA VAL A 161 18.09 -11.36 29.25
C VAL A 161 17.18 -11.56 30.44
N VAL A 162 16.80 -12.82 30.64
CA VAL A 162 15.92 -13.23 31.72
C VAL A 162 16.59 -14.35 32.50
N ASP A 163 16.84 -14.09 33.77
CA ASP A 163 17.46 -15.06 34.67
C ASP A 163 16.55 -15.33 35.86
N PHE A 164 16.45 -16.60 36.25
CA PHE A 164 15.76 -17.03 37.45
C PHE A 164 16.78 -17.71 38.38
N GLN A 165 16.73 -17.37 39.66
CA GLN A 165 17.55 -18.04 40.69
C GLN A 165 17.02 -19.44 41.05
N PHE A 166 15.88 -19.82 40.50
CA PHE A 166 15.18 -21.08 40.70
C PHE A 166 14.58 -21.55 39.37
N THR A 167 13.97 -22.73 39.33
CA THR A 167 13.33 -23.23 38.10
C THR A 167 12.18 -22.32 37.68
N PRO A 168 12.23 -21.70 36.49
CA PRO A 168 11.20 -20.75 36.07
C PRO A 168 9.83 -21.46 35.97
N PRO A 169 8.74 -20.81 36.40
CA PRO A 169 7.41 -21.38 36.26
C PRO A 169 7.06 -21.56 34.78
N PRO A 170 6.19 -22.53 34.41
CA PRO A 170 5.88 -22.85 33.02
C PRO A 170 5.42 -21.63 32.20
N PHE A 171 4.67 -20.72 32.83
CA PHE A 171 4.21 -19.50 32.18
C PHE A 171 5.35 -18.49 31.92
N ALA A 172 6.35 -18.38 32.81
CA ALA A 172 7.54 -17.57 32.54
C ALA A 172 8.36 -18.14 31.38
N VAL A 173 8.52 -19.48 31.31
CA VAL A 173 9.15 -20.16 30.17
C VAL A 173 8.42 -19.87 28.86
N PHE A 174 7.08 -19.81 28.90
CA PHE A 174 6.29 -19.40 27.76
C PHE A 174 6.57 -17.94 27.37
N LEU A 175 6.55 -17.00 28.31
CA LEU A 175 6.82 -15.58 28.03
C LEU A 175 8.21 -15.34 27.45
N MET A 176 9.23 -16.07 27.91
CA MET A 176 10.59 -16.00 27.35
C MET A 176 10.67 -16.43 25.88
N LYS A 177 9.75 -17.29 25.41
CA LYS A 177 9.73 -17.79 24.03
C LYS A 177 8.97 -16.89 23.07
N VAL A 178 8.17 -15.96 23.58
CA VAL A 178 7.32 -15.11 22.74
C VAL A 178 7.96 -13.74 22.58
N ASP A 179 8.25 -13.38 21.33
CA ASP A 179 8.78 -12.06 20.99
C ASP A 179 7.69 -10.98 21.15
N PRO A 180 7.88 -9.98 22.06
CA PRO A 180 6.95 -8.88 22.21
C PRO A 180 6.75 -8.08 20.92
N ILE A 181 7.79 -7.92 20.09
CA ILE A 181 7.72 -7.18 18.83
C ILE A 181 6.76 -7.91 17.88
N LEU A 182 6.86 -9.24 17.79
CA LEU A 182 5.97 -10.07 16.96
C LEU A 182 4.51 -9.87 17.36
N ILE A 183 4.20 -9.95 18.67
CA ILE A 183 2.82 -9.76 19.14
C ILE A 183 2.33 -8.35 18.79
N SER A 184 3.14 -7.32 19.08
CA SER A 184 2.76 -5.94 18.79
C SER A 184 2.45 -5.75 17.32
N LEU A 185 3.31 -6.23 16.41
CA LEU A 185 3.06 -6.08 14.98
C LEU A 185 1.80 -6.82 14.53
N ILE A 186 1.49 -8.00 15.08
CA ILE A 186 0.22 -8.68 14.78
C ILE A 186 -0.97 -7.82 15.25
N ILE A 187 -0.92 -7.26 16.46
CA ILE A 187 -2.00 -6.45 17.05
C ILE A 187 -2.22 -5.12 16.30
N PHE A 188 -1.19 -4.55 15.68
CA PHE A 188 -1.29 -3.25 15.01
C PHE A 188 -1.30 -3.32 13.47
N SER A 189 -1.15 -4.49 12.86
CA SER A 189 -1.07 -4.60 11.37
C SER A 189 -2.31 -5.20 10.71
N TRP A 190 -3.29 -5.72 11.47
CA TRP A 190 -4.44 -6.42 10.91
C TRP A 190 -5.53 -5.51 10.31
N MET A 191 -5.55 -4.22 10.66
CA MET A 191 -6.65 -3.30 10.32
C MET A 191 -6.85 -3.09 8.81
N PRO A 192 -5.80 -2.93 7.97
CA PRO A 192 -5.96 -2.84 6.52
C PRO A 192 -6.60 -4.10 5.92
N ILE A 193 -6.19 -5.28 6.41
CA ILE A 193 -6.74 -6.58 6.00
C ILE A 193 -8.22 -6.68 6.40
N ALA A 194 -8.57 -6.29 7.62
CA ALA A 194 -9.97 -6.27 8.05
C ALA A 194 -10.82 -5.34 7.19
N ARG A 195 -10.32 -4.16 6.83
CA ARG A 195 -11.05 -3.18 6.01
C ARG A 195 -11.31 -3.68 4.59
N ILE A 196 -10.32 -4.29 3.95
CA ILE A 196 -10.50 -4.81 2.59
C ILE A 196 -11.46 -6.01 2.59
N VAL A 197 -11.33 -6.94 3.54
CA VAL A 197 -12.23 -8.08 3.68
C VAL A 197 -13.65 -7.61 4.00
N ASN A 198 -13.80 -6.61 4.88
CA ASN A 198 -15.08 -6.00 5.20
C ASN A 198 -15.80 -5.49 3.94
N THR A 199 -15.09 -4.71 3.13
CA THR A 199 -15.61 -4.14 1.87
C THR A 199 -16.06 -5.23 0.91
N MET A 200 -15.26 -6.28 0.77
CA MET A 200 -15.59 -7.44 -0.07
C MET A 200 -16.79 -8.21 0.46
N VAL A 201 -16.87 -8.45 1.78
CA VAL A 201 -17.99 -9.16 2.38
C VAL A 201 -19.29 -8.36 2.28
N ILE A 202 -19.27 -7.04 2.45
CA ILE A 202 -20.46 -6.19 2.24
C ILE A 202 -21.00 -6.34 0.82
N THR A 203 -20.10 -6.46 -0.16
CA THR A 203 -20.48 -6.65 -1.57
C THR A 203 -21.02 -8.07 -1.80
N LEU A 204 -20.29 -9.09 -1.33
CA LEU A 204 -20.62 -10.50 -1.58
C LEU A 204 -21.84 -10.99 -0.80
N LYS A 205 -22.15 -10.42 0.37
CA LYS A 205 -23.26 -10.93 1.21
C LYS A 205 -24.64 -10.76 0.58
N ASN A 206 -24.77 -9.90 -0.43
CA ASN A 206 -26.00 -9.66 -1.18
C ASN A 206 -26.08 -10.49 -2.47
N ALA A 207 -25.04 -11.27 -2.80
CA ALA A 207 -25.01 -12.09 -4.01
C ALA A 207 -26.00 -13.26 -3.93
N ASP A 208 -26.55 -13.66 -5.09
CA ASP A 208 -27.61 -14.68 -5.20
C ASP A 208 -27.24 -16.01 -4.54
N PHE A 209 -25.99 -16.45 -4.68
CA PHE A 209 -25.51 -17.70 -4.06
C PHE A 209 -25.50 -17.65 -2.53
N ILE A 210 -25.30 -16.46 -1.93
CA ILE A 210 -25.39 -16.26 -0.48
C ILE A 210 -26.86 -16.21 -0.04
N GLN A 211 -27.72 -15.55 -0.80
CA GLN A 211 -29.16 -15.51 -0.50
C GLN A 211 -29.76 -16.92 -0.55
N ALA A 212 -29.41 -17.71 -1.56
CA ALA A 212 -29.78 -19.12 -1.67
C ALA A 212 -29.27 -19.95 -0.47
N ALA A 213 -28.01 -19.76 -0.06
CA ALA A 213 -27.45 -20.44 1.11
C ALA A 213 -28.20 -20.09 2.42
N ARG A 214 -28.67 -18.85 2.57
CA ARG A 214 -29.52 -18.45 3.70
C ARG A 214 -30.90 -19.09 3.63
N ALA A 215 -31.52 -19.12 2.45
CA ALA A 215 -32.84 -19.72 2.24
C ALA A 215 -32.85 -21.23 2.55
N LEU A 216 -31.72 -21.91 2.33
CA LEU A 216 -31.50 -23.32 2.69
C LEU A 216 -31.18 -23.53 4.20
N GLY A 217 -31.30 -22.50 5.04
CA GLY A 217 -31.06 -22.61 6.48
C GLY A 217 -29.58 -22.59 6.88
N GLY A 218 -28.69 -22.03 6.05
CA GLY A 218 -27.28 -21.90 6.37
C GLY A 218 -27.04 -21.03 7.62
N SER A 219 -26.29 -21.54 8.60
CA SER A 219 -25.93 -20.75 9.79
C SER A 219 -24.96 -19.61 9.43
N PRO A 220 -25.00 -18.47 10.15
CA PRO A 220 -24.10 -17.34 9.90
C PRO A 220 -22.62 -17.72 9.84
N ALA A 221 -22.15 -18.54 10.79
CA ALA A 221 -20.77 -19.01 10.84
C ALA A 221 -20.40 -19.85 9.60
N ARG A 222 -21.32 -20.73 9.15
CA ARG A 222 -21.10 -21.54 7.95
C ARG A 222 -21.04 -20.67 6.70
N ILE A 223 -21.92 -19.68 6.59
CA ILE A 223 -21.94 -18.73 5.46
C ILE A 223 -20.63 -17.93 5.43
N ILE A 224 -20.19 -17.41 6.56
CA ILE A 224 -18.94 -16.63 6.67
C ILE A 224 -17.74 -17.49 6.27
N LEU A 225 -17.54 -18.65 6.91
CA LEU A 225 -16.32 -19.44 6.77
C LEU A 225 -16.25 -20.21 5.45
N ARG A 226 -17.36 -20.71 4.92
CA ARG A 226 -17.37 -21.54 3.70
C ARG A 226 -17.66 -20.78 2.42
N HIS A 227 -18.30 -19.61 2.50
CA HIS A 227 -18.76 -18.90 1.31
C HIS A 227 -18.22 -17.47 1.23
N LEU A 228 -18.22 -16.69 2.30
CA LEU A 228 -17.80 -15.28 2.21
C LEU A 228 -16.27 -15.13 2.25
N ILE A 229 -15.62 -15.65 3.28
CA ILE A 229 -14.16 -15.52 3.44
C ILE A 229 -13.40 -16.05 2.22
N PRO A 230 -13.64 -17.29 1.74
CA PRO A 230 -12.90 -17.82 0.59
C PRO A 230 -13.03 -16.96 -0.68
N ASN A 231 -14.16 -16.25 -0.85
CA ASN A 231 -14.39 -15.38 -2.00
C ASN A 231 -13.97 -13.92 -1.76
N ALA A 232 -13.71 -13.52 -0.51
CA ALA A 232 -13.34 -12.15 -0.12
C ALA A 232 -11.82 -11.96 0.09
N VAL A 233 -11.07 -13.04 0.36
CA VAL A 233 -9.67 -12.95 0.81
C VAL A 233 -8.65 -12.62 -0.27
N GLY A 234 -9.00 -12.66 -1.57
CA GLY A 234 -8.03 -12.44 -2.66
C GLY A 234 -7.19 -11.16 -2.47
N PRO A 235 -7.81 -9.96 -2.40
CA PRO A 235 -7.09 -8.73 -2.11
C PRO A 235 -6.39 -8.69 -0.74
N ALA A 236 -6.88 -9.44 0.24
CA ALA A 236 -6.28 -9.50 1.57
C ALA A 236 -4.96 -10.30 1.61
N ILE A 237 -4.85 -11.34 0.78
CA ILE A 237 -3.61 -12.14 0.61
C ILE A 237 -2.48 -11.27 0.05
N VAL A 238 -2.81 -10.34 -0.85
CA VAL A 238 -1.87 -9.36 -1.40
C VAL A 238 -1.28 -8.50 -0.29
N LEU A 239 -2.13 -7.94 0.57
CA LEU A 239 -1.69 -7.12 1.70
C LEU A 239 -0.80 -7.93 2.64
N ALA A 240 -1.23 -9.14 3.00
CA ALA A 240 -0.44 -10.02 3.85
C ALA A 240 0.95 -10.33 3.25
N ALA A 241 1.05 -10.53 1.93
CA ALA A 241 2.34 -10.74 1.28
C ALA A 241 3.26 -9.51 1.38
N ARG A 242 2.72 -8.30 1.24
CA ARG A 242 3.49 -7.06 1.43
C ARG A 242 3.90 -6.87 2.89
N ASP A 243 3.05 -7.29 3.82
CA ASP A 243 3.31 -7.18 5.26
C ASP A 243 4.52 -8.00 5.70
N VAL A 244 4.84 -9.11 5.04
CA VAL A 244 6.07 -9.89 5.31
C VAL A 244 7.32 -9.01 5.19
N GLY A 245 7.40 -8.21 4.13
CA GLY A 245 8.54 -7.31 3.89
C GLY A 245 8.56 -6.13 4.86
N SER A 246 7.39 -5.49 5.04
CA SER A 246 7.28 -4.29 5.89
C SER A 246 7.54 -4.61 7.37
N SER A 247 7.09 -5.77 7.86
CA SER A 247 7.27 -6.17 9.25
C SER A 247 8.73 -6.45 9.59
N VAL A 248 9.50 -7.04 8.67
CA VAL A 248 10.94 -7.30 8.86
C VAL A 248 11.72 -5.99 8.90
N ILE A 249 11.42 -5.05 8.00
CA ILE A 249 12.03 -3.72 8.04
C ILE A 249 11.69 -3.03 9.36
N MET A 250 10.43 -3.10 9.79
CA MET A 250 9.99 -2.52 11.05
C MET A 250 10.71 -3.17 12.24
N GLN A 251 10.80 -4.50 12.29
CA GLN A 251 11.51 -5.23 13.35
C GLN A 251 12.99 -4.84 13.41
N ALA A 252 13.67 -4.78 12.26
CA ALA A 252 15.06 -4.34 12.17
C ALA A 252 15.22 -2.89 12.62
N THR A 253 14.27 -2.02 12.29
CA THR A 253 14.26 -0.60 12.70
C THR A 253 14.10 -0.46 14.22
N ILE A 254 13.13 -1.16 14.80
CA ILE A 254 12.85 -1.17 16.25
C ILE A 254 14.07 -1.72 17.00
N THR A 255 14.67 -2.80 16.49
CA THR A 255 15.89 -3.36 17.07
C THR A 255 17.07 -2.39 16.91
N PHE A 256 17.22 -1.73 15.76
CA PHE A 256 18.31 -0.78 15.52
C PHE A 256 18.33 0.39 16.53
N ILE A 257 17.14 0.89 16.91
CA ILE A 257 17.00 1.98 17.89
C ILE A 257 17.14 1.54 19.35
N GLY A 258 17.34 0.23 19.62
CA GLY A 258 17.49 -0.29 20.98
C GLY A 258 16.19 -0.67 21.67
N LEU A 259 15.08 -0.73 20.93
CA LEU A 259 13.80 -1.19 21.44
C LEU A 259 13.67 -2.70 21.16
N GLY A 260 14.27 -3.53 22.01
CA GLY A 260 14.27 -4.99 21.87
C GLY A 260 15.49 -5.54 21.11
N GLY A 261 15.53 -6.86 20.93
CA GLY A 261 16.72 -7.59 20.44
C GLY A 261 16.41 -8.79 19.56
N ALA A 262 15.31 -8.74 18.79
CA ALA A 262 14.80 -9.92 18.08
C ALA A 262 15.26 -10.02 16.61
N SER A 263 15.87 -8.98 16.05
CA SER A 263 16.32 -8.99 14.64
C SER A 263 17.84 -9.06 14.55
N ALA A 264 18.38 -10.17 14.04
CA ALA A 264 19.82 -10.30 13.77
C ALA A 264 20.37 -9.18 12.87
N TRP A 265 19.62 -8.81 11.82
CA TRP A 265 19.98 -7.70 10.93
C TRP A 265 19.92 -6.34 11.63
N GLY A 266 18.90 -6.10 12.46
CA GLY A 266 18.82 -4.87 13.26
C GLY A 266 19.95 -4.74 14.27
N ILE A 267 20.34 -5.85 14.91
CA ILE A 267 21.48 -5.90 15.83
C ILE A 267 22.78 -5.59 15.11
N LEU A 268 23.02 -6.18 13.93
CA LEU A 268 24.26 -5.92 13.19
C LEU A 268 24.42 -4.43 12.84
N LEU A 269 23.32 -3.79 12.39
CA LEU A 269 23.30 -2.34 12.14
C LEU A 269 23.53 -1.52 13.43
N SER A 270 22.90 -1.93 14.54
CA SER A 270 23.03 -1.22 15.83
C SER A 270 24.46 -1.23 16.35
N ILE A 271 25.10 -2.39 16.36
CA ILE A 271 26.49 -2.55 16.83
C ILE A 271 27.46 -1.84 15.86
N GLY A 272 27.16 -1.91 14.57
CA GLY A 272 27.96 -1.32 13.52
C GLY A 272 27.88 0.20 13.38
N ARG A 273 26.79 0.83 13.85
CA ARG A 273 26.47 2.24 13.55
C ARG A 273 27.59 3.25 13.85
N ASN A 274 28.34 3.03 14.93
CA ASN A 274 29.41 3.94 15.36
C ASN A 274 30.62 3.91 14.41
N TRP A 275 30.73 2.87 13.58
CA TRP A 275 31.83 2.68 12.63
C TRP A 275 31.49 3.10 11.21
N VAL A 276 30.24 3.53 10.94
CA VAL A 276 29.84 4.05 9.62
C VAL A 276 30.74 5.22 9.21
N ILE A 277 30.96 6.18 10.10
CA ILE A 277 31.96 7.25 9.91
C ILE A 277 33.32 6.79 10.46
N GLY A 278 33.29 6.17 11.65
CA GLY A 278 34.44 5.57 12.32
C GLY A 278 35.62 6.51 12.58
N PRO A 279 36.71 5.99 13.18
CA PRO A 279 37.95 6.73 13.33
C PRO A 279 38.53 7.10 11.96
N GLY A 280 38.72 8.41 11.72
CA GLY A 280 39.23 8.95 10.46
C GLY A 280 38.17 9.51 9.49
N GLY A 281 36.89 9.50 9.86
CA GLY A 281 35.85 10.33 9.21
C GLY A 281 35.32 9.85 7.86
N GLY A 282 35.75 8.70 7.36
CA GLY A 282 35.40 8.20 6.02
C GLY A 282 34.20 7.24 6.03
N LEU A 283 33.09 7.64 5.40
CA LEU A 283 31.85 6.85 5.32
C LEU A 283 32.01 5.43 4.73
N LEU A 284 32.94 5.26 3.78
CA LEU A 284 33.15 3.99 3.07
C LEU A 284 34.32 3.19 3.64
N ARG A 285 34.99 3.69 4.69
CA ARG A 285 36.17 3.01 5.25
C ARG A 285 35.81 1.65 5.85
N TYR A 286 34.68 1.58 6.54
CA TYR A 286 34.15 0.38 7.18
C TYR A 286 32.85 -0.07 6.50
N TRP A 287 32.83 -0.07 5.16
CA TRP A 287 31.62 -0.34 4.37
C TRP A 287 30.94 -1.66 4.73
N TRP A 288 31.72 -2.69 5.09
CA TRP A 288 31.22 -4.02 5.46
C TRP A 288 30.36 -4.04 6.72
N VAL A 289 30.47 -3.01 7.57
CA VAL A 289 29.76 -2.92 8.85
C VAL A 289 28.27 -2.61 8.69
N PHE A 290 27.88 -1.97 7.58
CA PHE A 290 26.48 -1.60 7.34
C PHE A 290 25.97 -2.03 5.97
N LEU A 291 26.79 -1.90 4.92
CA LEU A 291 26.35 -2.02 3.53
C LEU A 291 25.70 -3.39 3.21
N PRO A 292 26.31 -4.55 3.58
CA PRO A 292 25.72 -5.85 3.24
C PRO A 292 24.34 -6.06 3.86
N VAL A 293 24.17 -5.70 5.13
CA VAL A 293 22.88 -5.84 5.82
C VAL A 293 21.86 -4.82 5.33
N THR A 294 22.25 -3.57 5.07
CA THR A 294 21.34 -2.58 4.51
C THR A 294 20.83 -3.02 3.14
N ILE A 295 21.69 -3.56 2.27
CA ILE A 295 21.29 -4.11 0.97
C ILE A 295 20.31 -5.28 1.18
N ALA A 296 20.60 -6.19 2.11
CA ALA A 296 19.71 -7.33 2.36
C ALA A 296 18.31 -6.91 2.85
N ILE A 297 18.21 -5.97 3.80
CA ILE A 297 16.93 -5.45 4.29
C ILE A 297 16.14 -4.78 3.15
N ILE A 298 16.81 -3.94 2.35
CA ILE A 298 16.17 -3.24 1.23
C ILE A 298 15.67 -4.26 0.18
N LEU A 299 16.53 -5.19 -0.24
CA LEU A 299 16.15 -6.21 -1.22
C LEU A 299 15.03 -7.08 -0.69
N PHE A 300 15.08 -7.52 0.57
CA PHE A 300 14.03 -8.32 1.18
C PHE A 300 12.68 -7.59 1.13
N GLY A 301 12.63 -6.34 1.60
CA GLY A 301 11.41 -5.54 1.58
C GLY A 301 10.88 -5.25 0.18
N VAL A 302 11.77 -4.88 -0.76
CA VAL A 302 11.41 -4.65 -2.16
C VAL A 302 10.89 -5.94 -2.81
N GLY A 303 11.55 -7.07 -2.57
CA GLY A 303 11.14 -8.38 -3.09
C GLY A 303 9.71 -8.73 -2.70
N TRP A 304 9.37 -8.61 -1.42
CA TRP A 304 8.02 -8.88 -0.92
C TRP A 304 6.98 -7.86 -1.38
N ASN A 305 7.36 -6.57 -1.51
CA ASN A 305 6.45 -5.56 -2.03
C ASN A 305 6.10 -5.80 -3.51
N LEU A 306 7.12 -6.06 -4.35
CA LEU A 306 6.95 -6.41 -5.76
C LEU A 306 6.17 -7.73 -5.93
N LEU A 307 6.43 -8.73 -5.09
CA LEU A 307 5.66 -9.97 -5.11
C LEU A 307 4.18 -9.72 -4.80
N GLY A 308 3.89 -8.87 -3.81
CA GLY A 308 2.53 -8.41 -3.52
C GLY A 308 1.87 -7.73 -4.72
N ASP A 309 2.55 -6.80 -5.39
CA ASP A 309 2.04 -6.16 -6.61
C ASP A 309 1.70 -7.18 -7.70
N GLY A 310 2.57 -8.15 -7.95
CA GLY A 310 2.29 -9.22 -8.90
C GLY A 310 1.10 -10.10 -8.50
N LEU A 311 0.94 -10.41 -7.22
CA LEU A 311 -0.24 -11.13 -6.71
C LEU A 311 -1.53 -10.34 -6.90
N LEU A 312 -1.49 -9.02 -6.70
CA LEU A 312 -2.64 -8.14 -6.90
C LEU A 312 -3.14 -8.21 -8.34
N GLU A 313 -2.22 -8.16 -9.30
CA GLU A 313 -2.54 -8.23 -10.73
C GLU A 313 -3.21 -9.54 -11.13
N VAL A 314 -2.82 -10.65 -10.49
CA VAL A 314 -3.39 -11.98 -10.73
C VAL A 314 -4.79 -12.10 -10.12
N LEU A 315 -4.98 -11.52 -8.93
CA LEU A 315 -6.18 -11.65 -8.13
C LEU A 315 -7.24 -10.59 -8.45
N ASP A 316 -6.89 -9.51 -9.17
CA ASP A 316 -7.83 -8.49 -9.61
C ASP A 316 -8.76 -9.04 -10.73
N PRO A 317 -10.09 -9.12 -10.50
CA PRO A 317 -11.06 -9.52 -11.51
C PRO A 317 -11.12 -8.56 -12.70
N ALA A 318 -10.83 -7.27 -12.50
CA ALA A 318 -10.85 -6.27 -13.57
C ALA A 318 -9.67 -6.44 -14.54
N ALA A 319 -8.50 -6.81 -14.02
CA ALA A 319 -7.34 -7.17 -14.84
C ALA A 319 -7.61 -8.42 -15.71
N ASN A 320 -8.40 -9.36 -15.19
CA ASN A 320 -8.82 -10.57 -15.91
C ASN A 320 -9.95 -10.32 -16.92
N ALA A 321 -10.85 -9.36 -16.67
CA ALA A 321 -11.92 -8.99 -17.60
C ALA A 321 -11.42 -8.16 -18.79
N TYR A 322 -10.40 -7.32 -18.57
CA TYR A 322 -9.76 -6.51 -19.60
C TYR A 322 -8.38 -7.08 -19.94
N GLY A 323 -8.39 -8.26 -20.57
CA GLY A 323 -7.20 -8.82 -21.20
C GLY A 323 -6.46 -7.74 -22.01
N GLY A 324 -5.20 -7.53 -21.66
CA GLY A 324 -4.38 -6.44 -22.17
C GLY A 324 -4.47 -6.25 -23.69
N LYS A 325 -4.57 -4.97 -24.08
CA LYS A 325 -4.44 -4.45 -25.46
C LYS A 325 -5.54 -4.89 -26.45
N SER A 326 -6.75 -4.33 -26.37
CA SER A 326 -7.58 -4.26 -27.59
C SER A 326 -8.52 -3.04 -27.73
N LEU A 327 -9.07 -2.47 -26.66
CA LEU A 327 -10.06 -1.38 -26.82
C LEU A 327 -9.48 -0.03 -27.26
N PHE A 328 -8.27 0.32 -26.80
CA PHE A 328 -7.59 1.55 -27.26
C PHE A 328 -7.15 1.48 -28.72
N ARG A 329 -6.79 0.28 -29.23
CA ARG A 329 -6.31 0.09 -30.61
C ARG A 329 -7.45 -0.07 -31.62
N GLN A 330 -8.60 -0.64 -31.21
CA GLN A 330 -9.80 -0.70 -32.04
C GLN A 330 -10.51 0.65 -32.18
N LYS A 331 -10.59 1.46 -31.10
CA LYS A 331 -11.14 2.82 -31.21
C LYS A 331 -10.23 3.77 -31.99
N GLN A 332 -8.90 3.61 -31.91
CA GLN A 332 -8.00 4.39 -32.77
C GLN A 332 -8.07 3.97 -34.24
N LYS A 333 -8.18 2.68 -34.58
CA LYS A 333 -8.33 2.27 -35.99
C LYS A 333 -9.69 2.64 -36.59
N LYS A 334 -10.77 2.64 -35.80
CA LYS A 334 -12.10 3.04 -36.28
C LYS A 334 -12.25 4.57 -36.35
N GLY A 335 -11.71 5.31 -35.38
CA GLY A 335 -11.73 6.78 -35.38
C GLY A 335 -10.77 7.45 -36.37
N LYS A 336 -9.76 6.73 -36.89
CA LYS A 336 -8.82 7.27 -37.89
C LYS A 336 -9.32 7.13 -39.34
N ASN A 337 -10.29 6.24 -39.59
CA ASN A 337 -10.90 6.09 -40.92
C ASN A 337 -12.10 7.02 -41.14
N ASP A 338 -12.72 7.51 -40.07
CA ASP A 338 -13.92 8.36 -40.15
C ASP A 338 -13.64 9.85 -39.85
N ALA A 339 -12.40 10.22 -39.49
CA ALA A 339 -12.02 11.59 -39.18
C ALA A 339 -11.49 12.33 -40.41
N GLN A 340 -12.40 12.87 -41.22
CA GLN A 340 -12.07 13.98 -42.09
C GLN A 340 -11.87 15.23 -41.21
N PRO A 341 -10.74 15.95 -41.30
CA PRO A 341 -10.47 17.05 -40.38
C PRO A 341 -11.44 18.21 -40.67
N ALA A 342 -12.33 18.49 -39.72
CA ALA A 342 -13.15 19.68 -39.76
C ALA A 342 -12.24 20.92 -39.74
N LYS A 343 -12.23 21.68 -40.83
CA LYS A 343 -11.55 22.97 -40.93
C LYS A 343 -12.07 23.91 -39.83
N ILE A 344 -11.14 24.42 -39.03
CA ILE A 344 -11.39 25.52 -38.08
C ILE A 344 -11.38 26.83 -38.91
N PRO A 345 -12.39 27.70 -38.84
CA PRO A 345 -12.34 29.01 -39.50
C PRO A 345 -11.41 29.97 -38.73
N ASP A 346 -10.60 30.74 -39.46
CA ASP A 346 -9.67 31.73 -38.93
C ASP A 346 -10.35 32.83 -38.07
N PRO A 347 -9.72 33.34 -37.00
CA PRO A 347 -10.40 34.16 -36.00
C PRO A 347 -10.49 35.66 -36.32
N ILE A 348 -9.98 36.13 -37.47
CA ILE A 348 -9.91 37.57 -37.76
C ILE A 348 -10.30 37.87 -39.21
N ARG A 349 -11.57 38.20 -39.42
CA ARG A 349 -11.97 39.09 -40.52
C ARG A 349 -12.98 40.11 -40.01
N HIS A 350 -12.55 41.36 -39.97
CA HIS A 350 -13.42 42.51 -39.82
C HIS A 350 -14.49 42.51 -40.91
N SER A 351 -15.75 42.65 -40.52
CA SER A 351 -16.83 43.06 -41.42
C SER A 351 -17.42 44.38 -40.91
N PRO A 352 -17.51 45.42 -41.74
CA PRO A 352 -18.02 46.73 -41.37
C PRO A 352 -19.53 46.80 -41.66
N ASN A 353 -20.38 46.75 -40.63
CA ASN A 353 -21.72 47.35 -40.76
C ASN A 353 -22.36 47.60 -39.39
N PRO A 354 -22.65 48.86 -38.98
CA PRO A 354 -23.23 49.17 -37.67
C PRO A 354 -24.76 48.99 -37.58
N ASP A 355 -25.46 48.60 -38.65
CA ASP A 355 -26.94 48.72 -38.72
C ASP A 355 -27.73 47.41 -38.52
N LEU A 356 -27.08 46.31 -38.14
CA LEU A 356 -27.77 45.05 -37.79
C LEU A 356 -27.96 44.85 -36.28
N ALA A 357 -27.56 45.83 -35.46
CA ALA A 357 -27.59 45.74 -34.00
C ALA A 357 -28.97 46.04 -33.35
N LEU A 358 -30.05 46.24 -34.11
CA LEU A 358 -31.31 46.79 -33.55
C LEU A 358 -32.61 46.03 -33.86
N LYS A 359 -32.58 44.78 -34.30
CA LYS A 359 -33.81 43.98 -34.47
C LYS A 359 -33.65 42.53 -34.04
N THR A 360 -33.62 42.31 -32.72
CA THR A 360 -34.31 41.19 -32.01
C THR A 360 -33.99 41.27 -30.52
N ARG A 361 -34.45 42.34 -29.85
CA ARG A 361 -34.75 42.28 -28.41
C ARG A 361 -36.17 41.75 -28.29
N GLY A 362 -36.32 40.53 -27.77
CA GLY A 362 -37.62 39.96 -27.42
C GLY A 362 -37.96 38.70 -28.19
N THR A 363 -37.43 37.56 -27.76
CA THR A 363 -38.16 36.28 -27.86
C THR A 363 -37.68 35.35 -26.75
N LEU A 364 -38.47 35.26 -25.69
CA LEU A 364 -38.38 34.21 -24.68
C LEU A 364 -38.80 32.88 -25.34
N LEU A 365 -37.98 31.85 -25.13
CA LEU A 365 -38.29 30.43 -25.08
C LEU A 365 -39.12 29.83 -26.23
N THR A 366 -38.47 29.02 -27.08
CA THR A 366 -39.04 27.72 -27.46
C THR A 366 -37.96 26.62 -27.48
N PRO A 367 -38.32 25.37 -27.13
CA PRO A 367 -37.36 24.34 -26.79
C PRO A 367 -37.09 23.42 -27.99
N MET A 368 -35.81 23.21 -28.32
CA MET A 368 -35.44 22.08 -29.18
C MET A 368 -35.44 20.78 -28.37
N SER A 369 -36.53 20.05 -28.52
CA SER A 369 -36.68 18.59 -28.36
C SER A 369 -35.70 17.88 -29.35
N ASN A 370 -35.04 16.76 -29.07
CA ASN A 370 -35.50 15.56 -28.37
C ASN A 370 -34.35 14.60 -27.98
N SER A 371 -34.67 13.68 -27.07
CA SER A 371 -34.01 12.41 -26.72
C SER A 371 -33.06 12.36 -25.51
N ALA A 372 -33.41 11.43 -24.61
CA ALA A 372 -32.77 10.98 -23.36
C ALA A 372 -32.95 11.87 -22.12
N GLU A 373 -33.68 11.32 -21.14
CA GLU A 373 -33.91 11.79 -19.75
C GLU A 373 -32.99 12.92 -19.27
N LYS A 374 -33.56 14.13 -19.17
CA LYS A 374 -32.90 15.31 -18.59
C LYS A 374 -32.56 15.03 -17.13
N HIS A 375 -31.30 14.71 -16.86
CA HIS A 375 -30.79 14.59 -15.50
C HIS A 375 -31.10 15.91 -14.77
N PRO A 376 -31.87 15.94 -13.67
CA PRO A 376 -32.36 17.17 -13.06
C PRO A 376 -31.23 18.13 -12.70
N VAL A 377 -30.09 17.59 -12.26
CA VAL A 377 -28.87 18.36 -11.95
C VAL A 377 -28.26 19.04 -13.17
N LEU A 378 -28.33 18.45 -14.38
CA LEU A 378 -27.81 19.07 -15.61
C LEU A 378 -28.69 20.26 -16.02
N GLN A 379 -30.01 20.13 -15.83
CA GLN A 379 -30.93 21.24 -16.08
C GLN A 379 -30.74 22.37 -15.07
N THR A 380 -30.56 22.05 -13.78
CA THR A 380 -30.19 23.03 -12.75
C THR A 380 -28.88 23.74 -13.07
N ALA A 381 -27.88 23.02 -13.56
CA ALA A 381 -26.59 23.60 -13.96
C ALA A 381 -26.74 24.60 -15.11
N ARG A 382 -27.53 24.24 -16.14
CA ARG A 382 -27.85 25.12 -17.28
C ARG A 382 -28.63 26.36 -16.84
N ASP A 383 -29.61 26.20 -15.96
CA ASP A 383 -30.42 27.31 -15.45
C ASP A 383 -29.58 28.30 -14.61
N ALA A 384 -28.66 27.79 -13.78
CA ALA A 384 -27.73 28.61 -13.02
C ALA A 384 -26.78 29.39 -13.94
N LEU A 385 -26.23 28.72 -14.96
CA LEU A 385 -25.32 29.34 -15.92
C LEU A 385 -26.03 30.39 -16.79
N ALA A 386 -27.29 30.14 -17.19
CA ALA A 386 -28.13 31.12 -17.88
C ALA A 386 -28.42 32.38 -17.03
N LYS A 387 -28.51 32.22 -15.71
CA LYS A 387 -28.67 33.33 -14.74
C LYS A 387 -27.35 34.02 -14.38
N LYS A 388 -26.22 33.62 -14.99
CA LYS A 388 -24.87 34.09 -14.67
C LYS A 388 -24.44 33.79 -13.22
N ASP A 389 -25.06 32.78 -12.60
CA ASP A 389 -24.67 32.26 -11.29
C ASP A 389 -23.60 31.18 -11.48
N PHE A 390 -22.36 31.65 -11.67
CA PHE A 390 -21.24 30.79 -12.03
C PHE A 390 -20.84 29.83 -10.90
N GLU A 391 -20.99 30.22 -9.63
CA GLU A 391 -20.65 29.35 -8.49
C GLU A 391 -21.56 28.11 -8.43
N HIS A 392 -22.88 28.30 -8.55
CA HIS A 392 -23.82 27.19 -8.56
C HIS A 392 -23.67 26.32 -9.81
N ALA A 393 -23.39 26.93 -10.96
CA ALA A 393 -23.14 26.19 -12.19
C ALA A 393 -21.88 25.31 -12.09
N VAL A 394 -20.78 25.84 -11.54
CA VAL A 394 -19.53 25.08 -11.32
C VAL A 394 -19.77 23.89 -10.41
N HIS A 395 -20.45 24.10 -9.29
CA HIS A 395 -20.69 23.01 -8.35
C HIS A 395 -21.52 21.87 -8.98
N ALA A 396 -22.56 22.22 -9.74
CA ALA A 396 -23.39 21.24 -10.43
C ALA A 396 -22.66 20.52 -11.57
N TYR A 397 -21.92 21.25 -12.42
CA TYR A 397 -21.16 20.64 -13.52
C TYR A 397 -19.97 19.81 -13.01
N SER A 398 -19.22 20.30 -12.02
CA SER A 398 -18.11 19.55 -11.40
C SER A 398 -18.59 18.25 -10.76
N HIS A 399 -19.76 18.27 -10.11
CA HIS A 399 -20.38 17.06 -9.59
C HIS A 399 -20.69 16.05 -10.70
N LEU A 400 -21.22 16.48 -11.85
CA LEU A 400 -21.50 15.60 -12.99
C LEU A 400 -20.23 15.06 -13.65
N ILE A 401 -19.20 15.90 -13.80
CA ILE A 401 -17.89 15.55 -14.36
C ILE A 401 -17.19 14.50 -13.48
N LYS A 402 -17.19 14.69 -12.16
CA LYS A 402 -16.61 13.76 -11.19
C LYS A 402 -17.23 12.36 -11.26
N HIS A 403 -18.53 12.28 -11.55
CA HIS A 403 -19.27 11.02 -11.69
C HIS A 403 -19.32 10.50 -13.14
N ARG A 404 -18.60 11.13 -14.08
CA ARG A 404 -18.54 10.78 -15.52
C ARG A 404 -19.92 10.65 -16.19
N ARG A 405 -20.90 11.48 -15.79
CA ARG A 405 -22.24 11.48 -16.38
C ARG A 405 -22.36 12.58 -17.43
N ASN A 406 -23.01 12.27 -18.55
CA ASN A 406 -23.40 13.23 -19.60
C ASN A 406 -22.26 14.11 -20.15
N LEU A 407 -21.02 13.58 -20.18
CA LEU A 407 -19.82 14.35 -20.56
C LEU A 407 -19.92 14.98 -21.97
N ASN A 408 -20.58 14.31 -22.91
CA ASN A 408 -20.77 14.85 -24.27
C ASN A 408 -21.66 16.11 -24.28
N GLU A 409 -22.74 16.13 -23.50
CA GLU A 409 -23.65 17.26 -23.38
C GLU A 409 -22.98 18.42 -22.65
N ILE A 410 -22.29 18.13 -21.55
CA ILE A 410 -21.54 19.13 -20.79
C ILE A 410 -20.44 19.75 -21.65
N ARG A 411 -19.74 18.96 -22.46
CA ARG A 411 -18.72 19.49 -23.38
C ARG A 411 -19.31 20.46 -24.39
N GLN A 412 -20.45 20.11 -25.01
CA GLN A 412 -21.10 21.01 -25.98
C GLN A 412 -21.56 22.29 -25.29
N ASP A 413 -22.19 22.17 -24.12
CA ASP A 413 -22.59 23.34 -23.32
C ASP A 413 -21.37 24.24 -23.06
N MET A 414 -20.27 23.68 -22.53
CA MET A 414 -19.08 24.48 -22.19
C MET A 414 -18.42 25.11 -23.42
N ILE A 415 -18.47 24.47 -24.60
CA ILE A 415 -17.97 25.07 -25.84
C ILE A 415 -18.85 26.27 -26.25
N ASP A 416 -20.17 26.13 -26.18
CA ASP A 416 -21.10 27.20 -26.55
C ASP A 416 -21.00 28.37 -25.56
N TYR A 417 -20.88 28.07 -24.27
CA TYR A 417 -20.68 29.09 -23.23
C TYR A 417 -19.31 29.76 -23.30
N ALA A 418 -18.24 29.04 -23.65
CA ALA A 418 -16.92 29.63 -23.86
C ALA A 418 -16.91 30.60 -25.05
N ARG A 419 -17.73 30.35 -26.09
CA ARG A 419 -17.93 31.30 -27.19
C ARG A 419 -18.73 32.53 -26.77
N GLN A 420 -19.76 32.34 -25.94
CA GLN A 420 -20.64 33.43 -25.52
C GLN A 420 -20.01 34.32 -24.44
N PHE A 421 -19.16 33.75 -23.58
CA PHE A 421 -18.50 34.43 -22.47
C PHE A 421 -16.99 34.11 -22.46
N PRO A 422 -16.24 34.58 -23.48
CA PRO A 422 -14.83 34.22 -23.64
C PRO A 422 -13.94 34.69 -22.48
N ASN A 423 -14.32 35.75 -21.78
CA ASN A 423 -13.53 36.34 -20.69
C ASN A 423 -13.80 35.71 -19.30
N GLN A 424 -14.55 34.60 -19.22
CA GLN A 424 -14.87 33.95 -17.96
C GLN A 424 -13.95 32.73 -17.73
N PRO A 425 -12.92 32.83 -16.87
CA PRO A 425 -11.93 31.77 -16.68
C PRO A 425 -12.54 30.46 -16.14
N ILE A 426 -13.63 30.58 -15.40
CA ILE A 426 -14.37 29.46 -14.80
C ILE A 426 -14.92 28.50 -15.87
N ILE A 427 -15.42 29.02 -17.00
CA ILE A 427 -15.99 28.21 -18.08
C ILE A 427 -14.89 27.42 -18.78
N TRP A 428 -13.73 28.03 -18.96
CA TRP A 428 -12.55 27.38 -19.55
C TRP A 428 -11.96 26.29 -18.65
N ASN A 429 -11.96 26.50 -17.33
CA ASN A 429 -11.57 25.47 -16.37
C ASN A 429 -12.51 24.25 -16.41
N LEU A 430 -13.83 24.48 -16.42
CA LEU A 430 -14.82 23.40 -16.55
C LEU A 430 -14.69 22.66 -17.88
N LEU A 431 -14.43 23.37 -18.99
CA LEU A 431 -14.17 22.75 -20.29
C LEU A 431 -12.92 21.85 -20.23
N GLY A 432 -11.85 22.32 -19.59
CA GLY A 432 -10.65 21.52 -19.33
C GLY A 432 -10.96 20.24 -18.54
N ASP A 433 -11.74 20.34 -17.46
CA ASP A 433 -12.09 19.20 -16.61
C ASP A 433 -12.86 18.12 -17.37
N VAL A 434 -13.80 18.52 -18.23
CA VAL A 434 -14.56 17.59 -19.10
C VAL A 434 -13.62 16.93 -20.11
N LEU A 435 -12.73 17.71 -20.75
CA LEU A 435 -11.78 17.20 -21.74
C LEU A 435 -10.78 16.22 -21.14
N ILE A 436 -10.34 16.41 -19.90
CA ILE A 436 -9.54 15.43 -19.14
C ILE A 436 -10.32 14.13 -18.98
N GLN A 437 -11.59 14.17 -18.56
CA GLN A 437 -12.38 12.95 -18.37
C GLN A 437 -12.64 12.21 -19.68
N GLU A 438 -12.64 12.90 -20.82
CA GLU A 438 -12.70 12.31 -22.17
C GLU A 438 -11.35 11.80 -22.71
N GLY A 439 -10.25 12.01 -21.99
CA GLY A 439 -8.90 11.61 -22.40
C GLY A 439 -8.26 12.52 -23.46
N LYS A 440 -8.78 13.74 -23.63
CA LYS A 440 -8.29 14.76 -24.59
C LYS A 440 -7.31 15.73 -23.92
N HIS A 441 -6.23 15.19 -23.36
CA HIS A 441 -5.30 15.94 -22.50
C HIS A 441 -4.71 17.19 -23.17
N GLU A 442 -4.32 17.12 -24.45
CA GLU A 442 -3.76 18.26 -25.19
C GLU A 442 -4.75 19.43 -25.32
N TYR A 443 -6.03 19.14 -25.51
CA TYR A 443 -7.07 20.17 -25.61
C TYR A 443 -7.46 20.72 -24.24
N ALA A 444 -7.41 19.89 -23.20
CA ALA A 444 -7.64 20.34 -21.84
C ALA A 444 -6.55 21.32 -21.39
N GLU A 445 -5.29 21.03 -21.71
CA GLU A 445 -4.15 21.90 -21.38
C GLU A 445 -4.30 23.29 -22.02
N LYS A 446 -4.66 23.36 -23.30
CA LYS A 446 -4.98 24.62 -24.00
C LYS A 446 -6.13 25.40 -23.34
N ALA A 447 -7.16 24.69 -22.85
CA ALA A 447 -8.27 25.33 -22.15
C ALA A 447 -7.83 25.92 -20.80
N TYR A 448 -7.01 25.20 -20.02
CA TYR A 448 -6.48 25.71 -18.75
C TYR A 448 -5.48 26.86 -18.94
N GLU A 449 -4.64 26.81 -19.96
CA GLU A 449 -3.73 27.92 -20.29
C GLU A 449 -4.50 29.19 -20.60
N HIS A 450 -5.57 29.09 -21.40
CA HIS A 450 -6.43 30.22 -21.68
C HIS A 450 -7.14 30.74 -20.42
N ALA A 451 -7.65 29.83 -19.56
CA ALA A 451 -8.24 30.21 -18.28
C ALA A 451 -7.26 30.99 -17.39
N ARG A 452 -6.00 30.53 -17.30
CA ARG A 452 -4.94 31.20 -16.53
C ARG A 452 -4.63 32.59 -17.07
N SER A 453 -4.60 32.75 -18.40
CA SER A 453 -4.35 34.04 -19.05
C SER A 453 -5.43 35.09 -18.78
N LEU A 454 -6.64 34.66 -18.39
CA LEU A 454 -7.75 35.54 -18.03
C LEU A 454 -7.75 35.91 -16.54
N THR A 455 -6.98 35.20 -15.71
CA THR A 455 -6.85 35.45 -14.27
C THR A 455 -5.58 36.21 -13.88
N SER A 456 -4.60 36.27 -14.78
CA SER A 456 -3.39 37.11 -14.68
C SER A 456 -3.66 38.51 -15.21
#